data_AF-A0A917N1S8-F1
#
_entry.id   AF-A0A917N1S8-F1
#
_cell.length_a   1.000
_cell.length_b   1.000
_cell.length_c   1.000
_cell.angle_alpha   90.00
_cell.angle_beta   90.00
_cell.angle_gamma   90.00
#
_symmetry.space_group_name_H-M   'P 1'
#
loop_
_entity.id
_entity.type
_entity.pdbx_description
1 polymer ?
#
loop_
_entity_poly.entity_id
_entity_poly.type
_entity_poly.pdbx_seq_one_letter_code
_entity_poly.pdbx_strand_id
1 'polypeptide(L)'
;MFIKEEQKHGNNLGMYLDAINQPRIQKDLGDSAFRKFRHFCSSMEAWTLTVIIIESTAQIFYQALKDATQCELLQQICTDILIDEAYHITFQTERLAVIFDNRSSFGKVWRKAFYKCFFFATSLVVWFAHKKLFKAGGNTFAGFLRKMNFKYQKTINQITTPFLVELA
;
A
#
# COMPACT_ATOMS: atom_id res chain seq x y z
N MET A 1 9.03 4.34 15.08
CA MET A 1 7.65 4.84 15.14
C MET A 1 6.71 3.92 14.36
N PHE A 2 6.93 3.69 13.07
CA PHE A 2 6.20 2.74 12.19
C PHE A 2 5.61 1.48 12.86
N ILE A 3 6.41 0.59 13.48
CA ILE A 3 5.88 -0.66 14.08
C ILE A 3 4.83 -0.41 15.17
N LYS A 4 4.98 0.67 15.96
CA LYS A 4 4.00 1.02 17.00
C LYS A 4 2.71 1.58 16.41
N GLU A 5 2.79 2.29 15.28
CA GLU A 5 1.62 2.80 14.54
C GLU A 5 0.83 1.64 13.92
N GLU A 6 1.51 0.72 13.24
CA GLU A 6 0.89 -0.50 12.69
C GLU A 6 0.24 -1.36 13.78
N GLN A 7 0.90 -1.51 14.93
CA GLN A 7 0.33 -2.20 16.10
C GLN A 7 -0.91 -1.47 16.64
N LYS A 8 -0.90 -0.14 16.68
CA LYS A 8 -2.06 0.67 17.08
C LYS A 8 -3.23 0.45 16.13
N HIS A 9 -3.02 0.42 14.81
CA HIS A 9 -4.08 0.15 13.83
C HIS A 9 -4.73 -1.21 14.07
N GLY A 10 -3.91 -2.26 14.19
CA GLY A 10 -4.38 -3.61 14.47
C GLY A 10 -5.13 -3.73 15.80
N ASN A 11 -4.64 -3.07 16.84
CA ASN A 11 -5.29 -3.05 18.15
C ASN A 11 -6.64 -2.31 18.12
N ASN A 12 -6.71 -1.14 17.48
CA ASN A 12 -7.94 -0.36 17.39
C ASN A 12 -9.04 -1.12 16.63
N LEU A 13 -8.70 -1.72 15.48
CA LEU A 13 -9.62 -2.57 14.73
C LEU A 13 -10.02 -3.82 15.52
N GLY A 14 -9.07 -4.43 16.22
CA GLY A 14 -9.34 -5.56 17.10
C GLY A 14 -10.34 -5.21 18.20
N MET A 15 -10.14 -4.08 18.89
CA MET A 15 -11.04 -3.63 19.95
C MET A 15 -12.43 -3.32 19.41
N TYR A 16 -12.52 -2.72 18.21
CA TYR A 16 -13.78 -2.52 17.51
C TYR A 16 -14.52 -3.84 17.25
N LEU A 17 -13.82 -4.86 16.71
CA LEU A 17 -14.42 -6.18 16.43
C LEU A 17 -14.93 -6.85 17.71
N ASP A 18 -14.18 -6.78 18.81
CA ASP A 18 -14.61 -7.32 20.10
C ASP A 18 -15.87 -6.62 20.60
N ALA A 19 -15.94 -5.29 20.47
CA ALA A 19 -17.10 -4.51 20.91
C ALA A 19 -18.40 -4.87 20.16
N ILE A 20 -18.30 -5.30 18.90
CA ILE A 20 -19.44 -5.76 18.09
C ILE A 20 -19.59 -7.30 18.09
N ASN A 21 -18.87 -8.01 18.97
CA ASN A 21 -18.86 -9.47 19.10
C ASN A 21 -18.58 -10.19 17.77
N GLN A 22 -17.72 -9.61 16.92
CA GLN A 22 -17.28 -10.24 15.67
C GLN A 22 -15.91 -10.92 15.87
N PRO A 23 -15.69 -12.08 15.23
CA PRO A 23 -14.43 -12.80 15.38
C PRO A 23 -13.28 -12.02 14.73
N ARG A 24 -12.15 -11.94 15.44
CA ARG A 24 -10.90 -11.47 14.86
C ARG A 24 -10.30 -12.53 13.94
N ILE A 25 -9.74 -12.11 12.81
CA ILE A 25 -8.95 -13.01 11.96
C ILE A 25 -7.63 -13.29 12.69
N GLN A 26 -7.45 -14.52 13.17
CA GLN A 26 -6.25 -14.91 13.94
C GLN A 26 -5.04 -15.27 13.07
N LYS A 27 -5.26 -15.62 11.80
CA LYS A 27 -4.22 -15.92 10.81
C LYS A 27 -4.63 -15.39 9.45
N ASP A 28 -3.92 -14.37 8.99
CA ASP A 28 -4.01 -13.94 7.60
C ASP A 28 -2.91 -14.64 6.78
N LEU A 29 -3.32 -15.25 5.68
CA LEU A 29 -2.40 -15.78 4.67
C LEU A 29 -1.53 -14.65 4.10
N GLY A 30 -2.06 -13.43 4.04
CA GLY A 30 -1.33 -12.21 3.66
C GLY A 30 -0.19 -11.89 4.61
N ASP A 31 -0.42 -11.90 5.92
CA ASP A 31 0.62 -11.65 6.93
C ASP A 31 1.69 -12.77 6.95
N SER A 32 1.28 -14.02 6.72
CA SER A 32 2.23 -15.13 6.56
C SER A 32 3.09 -14.99 5.30
N ALA A 33 2.49 -14.58 4.18
CA ALA A 33 3.19 -14.32 2.92
C ALA A 33 4.11 -13.10 3.03
N PHE A 34 3.67 -12.05 3.71
CA PHE A 34 4.46 -10.84 3.97
C PHE A 34 5.69 -11.15 4.82
N ARG A 35 5.52 -11.92 5.91
CA ARG A 35 6.63 -12.37 6.75
C ARG A 35 7.62 -13.23 5.97
N LYS A 36 7.14 -14.21 5.20
CA LYS A 36 8.00 -15.03 4.34
C LYS A 36 8.72 -14.17 3.31
N PHE A 37 8.03 -13.28 2.61
CA PHE A 37 8.64 -12.39 1.62
C PHE A 37 9.72 -11.50 2.25
N ARG A 38 9.49 -10.95 3.45
CA ARG A 38 10.51 -10.20 4.19
C ARG A 38 11.75 -11.04 4.51
N HIS A 39 11.58 -12.31 4.84
CA HIS A 39 12.71 -13.20 5.14
C HIS A 39 13.46 -13.66 3.89
N PHE A 40 12.76 -13.98 2.81
CA PHE A 40 13.38 -14.46 1.56
C PHE A 40 13.92 -13.33 0.68
N CYS A 41 13.31 -12.15 0.73
CA CYS A 41 13.73 -10.99 -0.04
C CYS A 41 14.63 -10.09 0.82
N SER A 42 15.90 -10.45 0.93
CA SER A 42 16.91 -9.65 1.66
C SER A 42 17.21 -8.29 1.01
N SER A 43 16.65 -8.03 -0.18
CA SER A 43 16.79 -6.76 -0.88
C SER A 43 15.90 -5.71 -0.23
N MET A 44 16.52 -4.69 0.38
CA MET A 44 15.81 -3.51 0.89
C MET A 44 14.98 -2.81 -0.19
N GLU A 45 15.41 -2.87 -1.45
CA GLU A 45 14.71 -2.31 -2.60
C GLU A 45 13.34 -2.97 -2.81
N ALA A 46 13.33 -4.31 -2.86
CA ALA A 46 12.11 -5.08 -3.05
C ALA A 46 11.19 -4.99 -1.83
N TRP A 47 11.77 -4.97 -0.62
CA TRP A 47 10.99 -4.76 0.60
C TRP A 47 10.29 -3.40 0.61
N THR A 48 11.03 -2.30 0.35
CA THR A 48 10.45 -0.95 0.29
C THR A 48 9.40 -0.83 -0.80
N LEU A 49 9.64 -1.41 -1.98
CA LEU A 49 8.66 -1.45 -3.07
C LEU A 49 7.36 -2.17 -2.65
N THR A 50 7.48 -3.36 -2.03
CA THR A 50 6.31 -4.11 -1.55
C THR A 50 5.52 -3.31 -0.52
N VAL A 51 6.21 -2.65 0.42
CA VAL A 51 5.57 -1.83 1.45
C VAL A 51 4.80 -0.66 0.83
N ILE A 52 5.40 0.09 -0.12
CA ILE A 52 4.69 1.17 -0.84
C ILE A 52 3.40 0.67 -1.49
N ILE A 53 3.41 -0.53 -2.09
CA ILE A 53 2.22 -1.11 -2.73
C ILE A 53 1.14 -1.45 -1.69
N ILE A 54 1.55 -2.04 -0.57
CA ILE A 54 0.64 -2.41 0.52
C ILE A 54 -0.01 -1.17 1.11
N GLU A 55 0.78 -0.16 1.50
CA GLU A 55 0.29 1.11 2.07
C GLU A 55 -0.60 1.85 1.05
N SER A 56 -0.20 1.90 -0.23
CA SER A 56 -1.02 2.51 -1.29
C SER A 56 -2.38 1.81 -1.45
N THR A 57 -2.40 0.49 -1.28
CA THR A 57 -3.64 -0.28 -1.38
C THR A 57 -4.46 -0.20 -0.10
N ALA A 58 -3.81 -0.13 1.07
CA ALA A 58 -4.43 0.11 2.36
C ALA A 58 -5.22 1.42 2.34
N GLN A 59 -4.68 2.47 1.73
CA GLN A 59 -5.42 3.73 1.58
C GLN A 59 -6.72 3.59 0.77
N ILE A 60 -6.74 2.77 -0.29
CA ILE A 60 -7.99 2.53 -1.03
C ILE A 60 -8.93 1.62 -0.23
N PHE A 61 -8.37 0.64 0.47
CA PHE A 61 -9.11 -0.30 1.31
C PHE A 61 -9.84 0.41 2.45
N TYR A 62 -9.12 1.20 3.25
CA TYR A 62 -9.70 1.90 4.40
C TYR A 62 -10.63 3.03 3.98
N GLN A 63 -10.37 3.68 2.83
CA GLN A 63 -11.35 4.60 2.26
C GLN A 63 -12.63 3.86 1.86
N ALA A 64 -12.53 2.72 1.18
CA ALA A 64 -13.71 1.93 0.80
C ALA A 64 -14.47 1.40 2.04
N LEU A 65 -13.76 0.99 3.09
CA LEU A 65 -14.36 0.56 4.35
C LEU A 65 -15.09 1.70 5.05
N LYS A 66 -14.46 2.87 5.12
CA LYS A 66 -15.06 4.10 5.65
C LYS A 66 -16.32 4.49 4.89
N ASP A 67 -16.30 4.40 3.56
CA ASP A 67 -17.45 4.75 2.71
C ASP A 67 -18.58 3.72 2.82
N ALA A 68 -18.25 2.45 3.07
CA ALA A 68 -19.23 1.36 3.17
C ALA A 68 -19.93 1.28 4.53
N THR A 69 -19.32 1.81 5.60
CA THR A 69 -19.84 1.72 6.96
C THR A 69 -20.64 2.96 7.37
N GLN A 70 -21.69 2.76 8.16
CA GLN A 70 -22.46 3.84 8.81
C GLN A 70 -22.03 4.05 10.28
N CYS A 71 -21.05 3.28 10.77
CA CYS A 71 -20.56 3.40 12.14
C CYS A 71 -19.51 4.51 12.24
N GLU A 72 -19.83 5.59 12.96
CA GLU A 72 -18.94 6.74 13.16
C GLU A 72 -17.58 6.35 13.75
N LEU A 73 -17.56 5.46 14.74
CA LEU A 73 -16.32 4.96 15.35
C LEU A 73 -15.42 4.28 14.31
N LEU A 74 -15.99 3.42 13.45
CA LEU A 74 -15.20 2.76 12.41
C LEU A 74 -14.70 3.75 11.36
N GLN A 75 -15.50 4.77 11.02
CA GLN A 75 -15.07 5.84 10.11
C GLN A 75 -13.91 6.66 10.69
N GLN A 76 -13.92 6.93 11.99
CA GLN A 76 -12.81 7.61 12.70
C GLN A 76 -11.56 6.74 12.70
N ILE A 77 -11.67 5.45 13.06
CA ILE A 77 -10.54 4.50 12.99
C ILE A 77 -9.95 4.46 11.58
N CYS A 78 -10.78 4.38 10.54
CA CYS A 78 -10.29 4.41 9.17
C CYS A 78 -9.61 5.74 8.82
N THR A 79 -10.10 6.87 9.34
CA THR A 79 -9.51 8.19 9.10
C THR A 79 -8.11 8.30 9.69
N ASP A 80 -7.93 7.84 10.93
CA ASP A 80 -6.62 7.83 11.58
C ASP A 80 -5.62 6.98 10.79
N ILE A 81 -6.03 5.77 10.37
CA ILE A 81 -5.18 4.89 9.55
C ILE A 81 -4.82 5.59 8.22
N LEU A 82 -5.80 6.18 7.52
CA LEU A 82 -5.56 6.86 6.25
C LEU A 82 -4.52 7.99 6.34
N ILE A 83 -4.51 8.72 7.46
CA ILE A 83 -3.54 9.78 7.74
C ILE A 83 -2.14 9.18 7.90
N ASP A 84 -2.00 8.15 8.74
CA ASP A 84 -0.72 7.50 9.01
C ASP A 84 -0.10 6.91 7.73
N GLU A 85 -0.91 6.20 6.93
CA GLU A 85 -0.49 5.57 5.67
C GLU A 85 0.02 6.59 4.63
N ALA A 86 -0.47 7.83 4.67
CA ALA A 86 0.02 8.88 3.77
C ALA A 86 1.47 9.29 4.10
N TYR A 87 1.78 9.41 5.39
CA TYR A 87 3.15 9.69 5.84
C TYR A 87 4.08 8.51 5.58
N HIS A 88 3.59 7.29 5.77
CA HIS A 88 4.36 6.08 5.49
C HIS A 88 4.75 5.97 4.01
N ILE A 89 3.81 6.17 3.09
CA ILE A 89 4.08 6.15 1.65
C ILE A 89 5.14 7.19 1.28
N THR A 90 5.06 8.39 1.87
CA THR A 90 6.02 9.47 1.62
C THR A 90 7.42 9.03 2.06
N PHE A 91 7.56 8.54 3.29
CA PHE A 91 8.82 8.04 3.83
C PHE A 91 9.41 6.89 2.99
N GLN A 92 8.59 5.93 2.59
CA GLN A 92 9.07 4.80 1.78
C GLN A 92 9.43 5.21 0.36
N THR A 93 8.71 6.18 -0.22
CA THR A 93 9.02 6.75 -1.54
C THR A 93 10.37 7.45 -1.52
N GLU A 94 10.64 8.29 -0.52
CA GLU A 94 11.96 8.93 -0.32
C GLU A 94 13.08 7.89 -0.20
N ARG A 95 12.85 6.86 0.62
CA ARG A 95 13.81 5.76 0.79
C ARG A 95 14.06 5.01 -0.52
N LEU A 96 13.02 4.71 -1.28
CA LEU A 96 13.16 4.03 -2.57
C LEU A 96 13.91 4.90 -3.58
N ALA A 97 13.74 6.23 -3.53
CA ALA A 97 14.47 7.17 -4.36
C ALA A 97 15.99 7.10 -4.10
N VAL A 98 16.40 7.11 -2.84
CA VAL A 98 17.83 6.96 -2.45
C VAL A 98 18.38 5.61 -2.92
N ILE A 99 17.62 4.53 -2.78
CA ILE A 99 18.04 3.19 -3.26
C ILE A 99 18.18 3.17 -4.78
N PHE A 100 17.24 3.78 -5.50
CA PHE A 100 17.22 3.80 -6.96
C PHE A 100 18.34 4.67 -7.53
N ASP A 101 18.64 5.81 -6.89
CA ASP A 101 19.64 6.73 -7.40
C ASP A 101 21.07 6.17 -7.37
N ASN A 102 21.38 5.37 -6.34
CA ASN A 102 22.65 4.65 -6.18
C ASN A 102 22.87 3.50 -7.19
N ARG A 103 22.07 3.39 -8.26
CA ARG A 103 22.18 2.33 -9.28
C ARG A 103 22.75 2.86 -10.59
N SER A 104 23.46 2.01 -11.32
CA SER A 104 23.94 2.32 -12.67
C SER A 104 22.78 2.60 -13.64
N SER A 105 23.02 3.40 -14.67
CA SER A 105 21.99 3.79 -15.66
C SER A 105 21.31 2.59 -16.33
N PHE A 106 22.06 1.53 -16.66
CA PHE A 106 21.50 0.29 -17.18
C PHE A 106 20.63 -0.43 -16.14
N GLY A 107 21.09 -0.45 -14.88
CA GLY A 107 20.33 -1.00 -13.76
C GLY A 107 19.03 -0.24 -13.46
N LYS A 108 18.96 1.06 -13.76
CA LYS A 108 17.76 1.90 -13.60
C LYS A 108 16.66 1.52 -14.61
N VAL A 109 17.01 1.18 -15.86
CA VAL A 109 16.03 0.80 -16.90
C VAL A 109 15.29 -0.49 -16.54
N TRP A 110 16.04 -1.55 -16.19
CA TRP A 110 15.44 -2.83 -15.79
C TRP A 110 14.57 -2.71 -14.54
N ARG A 111 15.01 -1.93 -13.56
CA ARG A 111 14.25 -1.65 -12.33
C ARG A 111 12.96 -0.91 -12.60
N LYS A 112 12.95 0.07 -13.51
CA LYS A 112 11.73 0.77 -13.90
C LYS A 112 10.66 -0.20 -14.42
N ALA A 113 11.05 -1.11 -15.31
CA ALA A 113 10.16 -2.15 -15.82
C ALA A 113 9.69 -3.09 -14.69
N PHE A 114 10.63 -3.58 -13.87
CA PHE A 114 10.33 -4.45 -12.73
C PHE A 114 9.36 -3.80 -11.73
N TYR A 115 9.62 -2.57 -11.29
CA TYR A 115 8.77 -1.84 -10.35
C TYR A 115 7.35 -1.67 -10.88
N LYS A 116 7.22 -1.31 -12.17
CA LYS A 116 5.91 -1.16 -12.82
C LYS A 116 5.15 -2.48 -12.82
N CYS A 117 5.77 -3.56 -13.32
CA CYS A 117 5.12 -4.86 -13.38
C CYS A 117 4.73 -5.37 -11.99
N PHE A 118 5.63 -5.27 -11.02
CA PHE A 118 5.40 -5.73 -9.65
C PHE A 118 4.30 -4.95 -8.94
N PHE A 119 4.26 -3.62 -9.13
CA PHE A 119 3.21 -2.76 -8.59
C PHE A 119 1.82 -3.17 -9.07
N PHE A 120 1.63 -3.30 -10.39
CA PHE A 120 0.32 -3.64 -10.95
C PHE A 120 -0.06 -5.10 -10.70
N ALA A 121 0.87 -6.05 -10.75
CA ALA A 121 0.60 -7.45 -10.44
C ALA A 121 0.08 -7.61 -9.01
N THR A 122 0.76 -7.01 -8.03
CA THR A 122 0.33 -7.05 -6.62
C THR A 122 -0.99 -6.31 -6.42
N SER A 123 -1.19 -5.16 -7.06
CA SER A 123 -2.46 -4.43 -7.00
C SER A 123 -3.64 -5.27 -7.48
N LEU A 124 -3.46 -6.06 -8.55
CA LEU A 124 -4.49 -6.97 -9.07
C LEU A 124 -4.82 -8.07 -8.07
N VAL A 125 -3.81 -8.68 -7.45
CA VAL A 125 -4.01 -9.69 -6.40
C VAL A 125 -4.87 -9.14 -5.26
N VAL A 126 -4.57 -7.93 -4.79
CA VAL A 126 -5.33 -7.30 -3.71
C VAL A 126 -6.77 -6.98 -4.12
N TRP A 127 -6.99 -6.52 -5.36
CA TRP A 127 -8.35 -6.37 -5.89
C TRP A 127 -9.14 -7.67 -5.79
N PHE A 128 -8.60 -8.79 -6.30
CA PHE A 128 -9.32 -10.05 -6.29
C PHE A 128 -9.58 -10.58 -4.88
N ALA A 129 -8.67 -10.35 -3.94
CA ALA A 129 -8.83 -10.70 -2.54
C ALA A 129 -9.95 -9.90 -1.85
N HIS A 130 -10.06 -8.58 -2.12
CA HIS A 130 -10.95 -7.69 -1.38
C HIS A 130 -12.06 -7.03 -2.23
N LYS A 131 -12.34 -7.55 -3.44
CA LYS A 131 -13.32 -6.99 -4.38
C LYS A 131 -14.71 -6.75 -3.78
N LYS A 132 -15.13 -7.57 -2.81
CA LYS A 132 -16.43 -7.41 -2.13
C LYS A 132 -16.48 -6.10 -1.35
N LEU A 133 -15.45 -5.83 -0.55
CA LEU A 133 -15.33 -4.58 0.19
C LEU A 133 -15.19 -3.39 -0.75
N PHE A 134 -14.30 -3.48 -1.74
CA PHE A 134 -14.10 -2.37 -2.68
C PHE A 134 -15.40 -1.98 -3.37
N LYS A 135 -16.19 -2.97 -3.82
CA LYS A 135 -17.51 -2.72 -4.41
C LYS A 135 -18.50 -2.13 -3.41
N ALA A 136 -18.50 -2.59 -2.16
CA ALA A 136 -19.35 -2.02 -1.11
C ALA A 136 -19.03 -0.53 -0.85
N GLY A 137 -17.75 -0.16 -0.89
CA GLY A 137 -17.30 1.23 -0.84
C GLY A 137 -17.36 1.97 -2.19
N GLY A 138 -18.18 1.52 -3.14
CA GLY A 138 -18.44 2.21 -4.40
C GLY A 138 -17.34 2.10 -5.48
N ASN A 139 -16.33 1.25 -5.31
CA ASN A 139 -15.26 1.10 -6.29
C ASN A 139 -15.58 0.02 -7.33
N THR A 140 -15.43 0.38 -8.61
CA THR A 140 -15.35 -0.59 -9.71
C THR A 140 -13.91 -1.03 -9.94
N PHE A 141 -13.70 -2.11 -10.69
CA PHE A 141 -12.36 -2.56 -11.05
C PHE A 141 -11.56 -1.48 -11.79
N ALA A 142 -12.19 -0.82 -12.76
CA ALA A 142 -11.58 0.30 -13.49
C ALA A 142 -11.29 1.49 -12.57
N GLY A 143 -12.20 1.80 -11.63
CA GLY A 143 -11.98 2.85 -10.63
C GLY A 143 -10.80 2.55 -9.72
N PHE A 144 -10.70 1.31 -9.22
CA PHE A 144 -9.58 0.85 -8.42
C PHE A 144 -8.26 0.94 -9.19
N LEU A 145 -8.20 0.42 -10.42
CA LEU A 145 -6.99 0.48 -11.24
C LEU A 145 -6.58 1.92 -11.57
N ARG A 146 -7.53 2.82 -11.79
CA ARG A 146 -7.26 4.24 -11.99
C ARG A 146 -6.63 4.87 -10.73
N LYS A 147 -7.18 4.57 -9.55
CA LYS A 147 -6.62 5.02 -8.26
C LYS A 147 -5.22 4.46 -8.04
N MET A 148 -4.99 3.17 -8.32
CA MET A 148 -3.67 2.56 -8.22
C MET A 148 -2.68 3.13 -9.25
N ASN A 149 -3.11 3.43 -10.47
CA ASN A 149 -2.27 4.11 -11.44
C ASN A 149 -1.88 5.52 -10.97
N PHE A 150 -2.80 6.26 -10.33
CA PHE A 150 -2.47 7.55 -9.73
C PHE A 150 -1.46 7.41 -8.59
N LYS A 151 -1.60 6.39 -7.73
CA LYS A 151 -0.61 6.06 -6.69
C LYS A 151 0.75 5.73 -7.30
N TYR A 152 0.80 4.87 -8.32
CA TYR A 152 2.02 4.55 -9.07
C TYR A 152 2.70 5.80 -9.62
N GLN A 153 1.92 6.71 -10.22
CA GLN A 153 2.45 7.95 -10.77
C GLN A 153 3.06 8.84 -9.68
N LYS A 154 2.40 8.96 -8.53
CA LYS A 154 2.86 9.78 -7.39
C LYS A 154 3.98 9.17 -6.56
N THR A 155 4.31 7.90 -6.72
CA THR A 155 5.36 7.24 -5.93
C THR A 155 6.47 6.76 -6.84
N ILE A 156 6.26 5.65 -7.53
CA ILE A 156 7.30 4.95 -8.30
C ILE A 156 7.67 5.69 -9.58
N ASN A 157 6.70 6.26 -10.30
CA ASN A 157 6.99 6.93 -11.56
C ASN A 157 7.80 8.22 -11.36
N GLN A 158 7.53 8.96 -10.29
CA GLN A 158 8.32 10.15 -9.91
C GLN A 158 9.79 9.80 -9.66
N ILE A 159 10.07 8.66 -9.04
CA ILE A 159 11.44 8.19 -8.80
C ILE A 159 12.13 7.75 -10.10
N THR A 160 11.42 6.99 -10.93
CA THR A 160 11.99 6.32 -12.12
C THR A 160 11.99 7.17 -13.38
N THR A 161 11.35 8.33 -13.34
CA THR A 161 11.35 9.34 -14.38
C THR A 161 11.56 10.70 -13.70
N PRO A 162 12.80 11.01 -13.26
CA PRO A 162 13.07 12.37 -12.84
C PRO A 162 12.75 13.30 -14.01
N PHE A 163 12.12 14.42 -13.69
CA PHE A 163 11.73 15.47 -14.62
C PHE A 163 12.92 15.80 -15.53
N LEU A 164 12.89 15.31 -16.78
CA LEU A 164 13.79 15.80 -17.82
C LEU A 164 13.24 17.18 -18.24
N VAL A 165 13.45 18.18 -17.40
CA VAL A 165 13.58 19.56 -17.85
C VAL A 165 15.02 19.93 -17.62
N GLU A 166 15.77 19.89 -18.72
CA GLU A 166 16.95 20.69 -19.07
C GLU A 166 17.85 19.87 -20.01
N LEU A 167 17.38 19.72 -21.25
CA LEU A 167 18.21 19.81 -22.45
C LEU A 167 17.29 20.30 -23.57
N ALA A 168 17.01 21.60 -23.53
CA ALA A 168 16.52 22.39 -24.65
C ALA A 168 17.47 23.57 -24.83
#